data_AF-A0A2H0WQW7-F1
#
_entry.id   AF-A0A2H0WQW7-F1
#
_cell.length_a   1.000
_cell.length_b   1.000
_cell.length_c   1.000
_cell.angle_alpha   90.00
_cell.angle_beta   90.00
_cell.angle_gamma   90.00
#
_symmetry.space_group_name_H-M   'P 1'
#
loop_
_entity.id
_entity.type
_entity.pdbx_description
1 polymer ?
#
loop_
_entity_poly.entity_id
_entity_poly.type
_entity_poly.pdbx_seq_one_letter_code
_entity_poly.pdbx_strand_id
1 'polypeptide(L)'
;MKKLLLILILAVFLFFTANVFAQEEEATNSTNILQAEEELIGPGLLPNHPLYFLKSLSEGIGNFFTFGQVNQAQRAMMLAEKRLAEANTLIAQGKNELAQRTMERYQERFTNAFTFAQKAKEAGQNTDEIMAKIAENTLRHQAVLFRVYEQVPEEAKEAIQSAIENSLHGHEQALEAISQEAVENGVGEILRRIEERRPAVEERINQLQERGVPVPNLPERRQVPATEEGLESLEQGAPKTPAAQDQAESQVPVGTQNQIQEQAREQIPAVGRP
;
A
#
# COMPACT_ATOMS: atom_id res chain seq x y z
N MET A 1 30.14 26.48 22.67
CA MET A 1 29.05 25.52 22.32
C MET A 1 28.75 25.48 20.82
N LYS A 2 28.53 26.61 20.12
CA LYS A 2 28.27 26.62 18.66
C LYS A 2 29.39 26.01 17.79
N LYS A 3 30.66 26.19 18.19
CA LYS A 3 31.82 25.60 17.50
C LYS A 3 31.94 24.08 17.70
N LEU A 4 31.40 23.56 18.81
CA LEU A 4 31.36 22.12 19.08
C LEU A 4 30.28 21.43 18.24
N LEU A 5 29.14 22.10 18.04
CA LEU A 5 28.04 21.63 17.18
C LEU A 5 28.47 21.52 15.70
N LEU A 6 29.26 22.48 15.23
CA LEU A 6 29.79 22.50 13.86
C LEU A 6 30.79 21.37 13.59
N ILE A 7 31.62 21.01 14.57
CA ILE A 7 32.56 19.88 14.47
C ILE A 7 31.81 18.53 14.49
N LEU A 8 30.73 18.43 15.26
CA LEU A 8 29.89 17.23 15.30
C LEU A 8 29.18 16.98 13.95
N ILE A 9 28.66 18.05 13.32
CA ILE A 9 28.00 17.96 12.00
C ILE A 9 29.01 17.63 10.89
N LEU A 10 30.24 18.18 10.97
CA LEU A 10 31.31 17.87 10.01
C LEU A 10 31.85 16.44 10.15
N ALA A 11 31.89 15.89 11.37
CA ALA A 11 32.30 14.51 11.61
C ALA A 11 31.29 13.48 11.06
N VAL A 12 29.99 13.80 11.09
CA VAL A 12 28.95 12.96 10.48
C VAL A 12 29.02 12.99 8.93
N PHE A 13 29.43 14.12 8.35
CA PHE A 13 29.58 14.26 6.89
C PHE A 13 30.84 13.56 6.34
N LEU A 14 31.91 13.46 7.13
CA LEU A 14 33.15 12.75 6.76
C LEU A 14 33.08 11.23 6.89
N PHE A 15 32.14 10.68 7.68
CA PHE A 15 31.95 9.24 7.79
C PHE A 15 31.12 8.62 6.65
N PHE A 16 30.54 9.43 5.76
CA PHE A 16 29.67 8.97 4.69
C PHE A 16 30.39 8.69 3.35
N THR A 17 31.72 8.88 3.26
CA THR A 17 32.44 8.83 1.96
C THR A 17 33.46 7.68 1.82
N ALA A 18 33.55 6.74 2.77
CA ALA A 18 34.63 5.74 2.75
C ALA A 18 34.22 4.27 2.98
N ASN A 19 32.97 3.88 2.69
CA ASN A 19 32.60 2.46 2.66
C ASN A 19 31.81 2.13 1.38
N VAL A 20 32.48 2.24 0.23
CA VAL A 20 32.12 1.45 -0.95
C VAL A 20 33.01 0.22 -0.92
N PHE A 21 32.56 -0.81 -0.22
CA PHE A 21 33.14 -2.14 -0.32
C PHE A 21 32.35 -2.85 -1.43
N ALA A 22 32.97 -2.97 -2.60
CA ALA A 22 32.46 -3.79 -3.68
C ALA A 22 32.65 -5.26 -3.29
N GLN A 23 31.55 -5.98 -3.14
CA GLN A 23 31.55 -7.42 -2.95
C GLN A 23 30.95 -8.07 -4.20
N GLU A 24 31.74 -8.94 -4.83
CA GLU A 24 31.34 -9.84 -5.91
C GLU A 24 30.20 -10.76 -5.41
N GLU A 25 29.06 -10.73 -6.09
CA GLU A 25 28.00 -11.72 -5.89
C GLU A 25 28.28 -12.96 -6.75
N GLU A 26 28.67 -14.05 -6.10
CA GLU A 26 28.51 -15.38 -6.70
C GLU A 26 27.05 -15.82 -6.60
N ALA A 27 26.42 -15.92 -7.77
CA ALA A 27 25.10 -16.48 -7.95
C ALA A 27 25.13 -18.00 -7.74
N THR A 28 24.70 -18.47 -6.57
CA THR A 28 24.29 -19.87 -6.38
C THR A 28 22.79 -19.99 -6.64
N ASN A 29 22.46 -20.35 -7.88
CA ASN A 29 21.13 -20.81 -8.26
C ASN A 29 20.75 -22.05 -7.44
N SER A 30 19.67 -21.96 -6.68
CA SER A 30 18.80 -23.10 -6.34
C SER A 30 17.42 -22.61 -5.87
N THR A 31 16.45 -22.79 -6.76
CA THR A 31 15.10 -23.30 -6.43
C THR A 31 14.11 -22.31 -5.80
N ASN A 32 13.41 -21.52 -6.62
CA ASN A 32 11.98 -21.71 -6.90
C ASN A 32 11.43 -20.60 -7.81
N ILE A 33 10.84 -21.01 -8.93
CA ILE A 33 10.18 -20.16 -9.93
C ILE A 33 8.77 -19.76 -9.44
N LEU A 34 8.66 -19.40 -8.16
CA LEU A 34 7.46 -18.89 -7.48
C LEU A 34 7.79 -17.64 -6.61
N GLN A 35 9.03 -17.13 -6.68
CA GLN A 35 9.48 -15.93 -5.98
C GLN A 35 9.39 -14.65 -6.83
N ALA A 36 8.98 -14.76 -8.09
CA ALA A 36 8.77 -13.61 -8.95
C ALA A 36 7.39 -13.00 -8.67
N GLU A 37 7.37 -11.79 -8.10
CA GLU A 37 6.20 -10.91 -7.86
C GLU A 37 5.24 -11.27 -6.71
N GLU A 38 5.78 -11.44 -5.51
CA GLU A 38 5.01 -11.28 -4.27
C GLU A 38 5.56 -10.07 -3.50
N GLU A 39 5.20 -8.89 -3.97
CA GLU A 39 5.74 -7.60 -3.51
C GLU A 39 5.15 -7.23 -2.14
N LEU A 40 5.49 -7.96 -1.07
CA LEU A 40 5.37 -7.37 0.26
C LEU A 40 6.27 -6.14 0.31
N ILE A 41 5.85 -5.11 1.04
CA ILE A 41 6.78 -4.08 1.49
C ILE A 41 7.93 -4.80 2.20
N GLY A 42 9.16 -4.58 1.73
CA GLY A 42 10.33 -5.28 2.26
C GLY A 42 10.40 -5.21 3.80
N PRO A 43 10.81 -6.30 4.47
CA PRO A 43 10.75 -6.38 5.95
C PRO A 43 11.58 -5.29 6.63
N GLY A 44 12.60 -4.78 5.93
CA GLY A 44 13.55 -3.82 6.47
C GLY A 44 14.29 -4.42 7.68
N LEU A 45 14.43 -3.63 8.74
CA LEU A 45 15.10 -4.08 9.95
C LEU A 45 14.24 -5.07 10.75
N LEU A 46 14.78 -6.28 11.01
CA LEU A 46 14.11 -7.33 11.78
C LEU A 46 14.18 -7.10 13.30
N PRO A 47 13.26 -7.68 14.09
CA PRO A 47 13.20 -7.51 15.54
C PRO A 47 14.41 -8.04 16.32
N ASN A 48 15.19 -8.94 15.73
CA ASN A 48 16.42 -9.48 16.34
C ASN A 48 17.67 -8.64 16.06
N HIS A 49 17.55 -7.50 15.36
CA HIS A 49 18.68 -6.63 15.08
C HIS A 49 18.86 -5.58 16.20
N PRO A 50 20.10 -5.27 16.65
CA PRO A 50 20.34 -4.36 17.79
C PRO A 50 19.77 -2.95 17.58
N LEU A 51 19.68 -2.48 16.34
CA LEU A 51 19.12 -1.16 16.01
C LEU A 51 17.59 -1.15 15.82
N TYR A 52 16.89 -2.26 16.08
CA TYR A 52 15.44 -2.35 15.88
C TYR A 52 14.66 -1.36 16.76
N PHE A 53 15.21 -0.99 17.92
CA PHE A 53 14.61 0.05 18.77
C PHE A 53 14.47 1.41 18.05
N LEU A 54 15.39 1.75 17.14
CA LEU A 54 15.31 2.97 16.33
C LEU A 54 14.13 2.91 15.35
N LYS A 55 13.91 1.73 14.75
CA LYS A 55 12.74 1.50 13.91
C LYS A 55 11.47 1.66 14.73
N SER A 56 11.35 1.01 15.87
CA SER A 56 10.19 1.15 16.76
C SER A 56 9.95 2.60 17.21
N LEU A 57 11.02 3.36 17.50
CA LEU A 57 10.92 4.79 17.83
C LEU A 57 10.39 5.60 16.63
N SER A 58 10.93 5.38 15.43
CA SER A 58 10.46 6.08 14.22
C SER A 58 9.00 5.74 13.88
N GLU A 59 8.58 4.49 14.12
CA GLU A 59 7.20 4.06 13.96
C GLU A 59 6.29 4.76 14.99
N GLY A 60 6.73 4.88 16.24
CA GLY A 60 6.03 5.61 17.29
C GLY A 60 5.87 7.11 16.97
N ILE A 61 6.95 7.77 16.53
CA ILE A 61 6.91 9.18 16.09
C ILE A 61 5.90 9.34 14.96
N GLY A 62 5.99 8.51 13.92
CA GLY A 62 5.06 8.63 12.82
C GLY A 62 3.61 8.33 13.23
N ASN A 63 3.36 7.42 14.18
CA ASN A 63 2.01 7.20 14.72
C ASN A 63 1.47 8.46 15.40
N PHE A 64 2.31 9.12 16.21
CA PHE A 64 1.95 10.36 16.92
C PHE A 64 1.59 11.50 15.96
N PHE A 65 2.27 11.61 14.83
CA PHE A 65 2.00 12.63 13.81
C PHE A 65 1.01 12.21 12.72
N THR A 66 0.38 11.03 12.83
CA THR A 66 -0.65 10.58 11.89
C THR A 66 -2.03 10.94 12.43
N PHE A 67 -2.59 12.01 11.88
CA PHE A 67 -3.89 12.55 12.28
C PHE A 67 -5.01 12.14 11.32
N GLY A 68 -6.20 11.91 11.87
CA GLY A 68 -7.39 11.51 11.13
C GLY A 68 -7.51 9.99 11.00
N GLN A 69 -8.75 9.48 11.15
CA GLN A 69 -9.04 8.05 11.21
C GLN A 69 -8.62 7.31 9.92
N VAL A 70 -8.88 7.90 8.74
CA VAL A 70 -8.47 7.32 7.44
C VAL A 70 -6.94 7.17 7.34
N ASN A 71 -6.18 8.21 7.72
CA ASN A 71 -4.72 8.16 7.69
C ASN A 71 -4.16 7.17 8.73
N GLN A 72 -4.80 7.10 9.90
CA GLN A 72 -4.46 6.12 10.93
C GLN A 72 -4.70 4.69 10.44
N ALA A 73 -5.78 4.45 9.71
CA ALA A 73 -6.06 3.17 9.07
C ALA A 73 -4.98 2.79 8.04
N GLN A 74 -4.65 3.71 7.13
CA GLN A 74 -3.57 3.52 6.13
C GLN A 74 -2.23 3.18 6.79
N ARG A 75 -1.86 3.94 7.82
CA ARG A 75 -0.60 3.72 8.53
C ARG A 75 -0.59 2.39 9.27
N ALA A 76 -1.67 2.04 9.96
CA ALA A 76 -1.79 0.77 10.66
C ALA A 76 -1.68 -0.41 9.67
N MET A 77 -2.30 -0.29 8.49
CA MET A 77 -2.22 -1.33 7.44
C MET A 77 -0.79 -1.49 6.92
N MET A 78 -0.09 -0.39 6.62
CA MET A 78 1.32 -0.42 6.22
C MET A 78 2.21 -1.06 7.29
N LEU A 79 1.94 -0.80 8.56
CA LEU A 79 2.69 -1.45 9.65
C LEU A 79 2.37 -2.95 9.72
N ALA A 80 1.12 -3.35 9.50
CA ALA A 80 0.74 -4.76 9.43
C ALA A 80 1.51 -5.49 8.33
N GLU A 81 1.54 -4.96 7.11
CA GLU A 81 2.34 -5.50 5.99
C GLU A 81 3.82 -5.71 6.37
N LYS A 82 4.43 -4.71 7.02
CA LYS A 82 5.81 -4.82 7.51
C LYS A 82 5.97 -5.93 8.55
N ARG A 83 5.04 -6.04 9.51
CA ARG A 83 5.07 -7.12 10.51
C ARG A 83 4.96 -8.49 9.83
N LEU A 84 4.09 -8.65 8.84
CA LEU A 84 3.91 -9.91 8.11
C LEU A 84 5.18 -10.29 7.34
N ALA A 85 5.80 -9.34 6.64
CA ALA A 85 7.07 -9.54 5.94
C ALA A 85 8.20 -9.96 6.90
N GLU A 86 8.29 -9.30 8.06
CA GLU A 86 9.27 -9.65 9.08
C GLU A 86 9.02 -11.05 9.67
N ALA A 87 7.76 -11.39 9.97
CA ALA A 87 7.40 -12.71 10.49
C ALA A 87 7.78 -13.83 9.50
N ASN A 88 7.43 -13.66 8.22
CA ASN A 88 7.82 -14.58 7.14
C ASN A 88 9.35 -14.76 7.07
N THR A 89 10.11 -13.66 7.18
CA THR A 89 11.58 -13.70 7.17
C THR A 89 12.14 -14.43 8.40
N LEU A 90 11.55 -14.22 9.58
CA LEU A 90 11.98 -14.86 10.82
C LEU A 90 11.70 -16.37 10.82
N ILE A 91 10.60 -16.81 10.22
CA ILE A 91 10.29 -18.23 10.05
C ILE A 91 11.30 -18.90 9.15
N ALA A 92 11.65 -18.26 8.02
CA ALA A 92 12.72 -18.75 7.14
C ALA A 92 14.09 -18.84 7.84
N GLN A 93 14.31 -18.07 8.92
CA GLN A 93 15.51 -18.13 9.76
C GLN A 93 15.40 -19.11 10.94
N GLY A 94 14.30 -19.86 11.07
CA GLY A 94 14.04 -20.78 12.19
C GLY A 94 13.78 -20.08 13.52
N LYS A 95 13.54 -18.76 13.52
CA LYS A 95 13.30 -17.95 14.74
C LYS A 95 11.82 -17.95 15.10
N ASN A 96 11.26 -19.14 15.33
CA ASN A 96 9.83 -19.38 15.44
C ASN A 96 9.16 -18.57 16.57
N GLU A 97 9.76 -18.50 17.75
CA GLU A 97 9.23 -17.72 18.88
C GLU A 97 9.14 -16.22 18.52
N LEU A 98 10.18 -15.66 17.90
CA LEU A 98 10.19 -14.26 17.50
C LEU A 98 9.23 -13.99 16.35
N ALA A 99 9.09 -14.94 15.43
CA ALA A 99 8.11 -14.87 14.36
C ALA A 99 6.69 -14.86 14.90
N GLN A 100 6.37 -15.73 15.86
CA GLN A 100 5.06 -15.76 16.53
C GLN A 100 4.73 -14.42 17.18
N ARG A 101 5.66 -13.85 17.96
CA ARG A 101 5.50 -12.49 18.53
C ARG A 101 5.34 -11.41 17.47
N THR A 102 5.95 -11.59 16.30
CA THR A 102 5.83 -10.65 15.19
C THR A 102 4.48 -10.80 14.48
N MET A 103 3.96 -12.02 14.39
CA MET A 103 2.63 -12.33 13.85
C MET A 103 1.50 -11.81 14.76
N GLU A 104 1.67 -11.87 16.09
CA GLU A 104 0.77 -11.22 17.04
C GLU A 104 0.67 -9.71 16.75
N ARG A 105 1.81 -9.04 16.53
CA ARG A 105 1.85 -7.62 16.15
C ARG A 105 1.25 -7.36 14.76
N TYR A 106 1.37 -8.28 13.81
CA TYR A 106 0.68 -8.19 12.53
C TYR A 106 -0.83 -8.12 12.73
N GLN A 107 -1.39 -9.06 13.49
CA GLN A 107 -2.81 -9.11 13.77
C GLN A 107 -3.29 -7.85 14.50
N GLU A 108 -2.55 -7.39 15.51
CA GLU A 108 -2.87 -6.14 16.21
C GLU A 108 -2.91 -4.93 15.25
N ARG A 109 -1.92 -4.77 14.37
CA ARG A 109 -1.86 -3.66 13.43
C ARG A 109 -2.96 -3.74 12.37
N PHE A 110 -3.24 -4.93 11.89
CA PHE A 110 -4.33 -5.19 10.96
C PHE A 110 -5.70 -4.84 11.58
N THR A 111 -5.99 -5.35 12.78
CA THR A 111 -7.23 -5.04 13.51
C THR A 111 -7.38 -3.54 13.78
N ASN A 112 -6.28 -2.86 14.11
CA ASN A 112 -6.28 -1.41 14.26
C ASN A 112 -6.61 -0.69 12.95
N ALA A 113 -6.04 -1.14 11.82
CA ALA A 113 -6.32 -0.55 10.51
C ALA A 113 -7.81 -0.61 10.19
N PHE A 114 -8.41 -1.79 10.36
CA PHE A 114 -9.83 -1.99 10.15
C PHE A 114 -10.69 -1.15 11.12
N THR A 115 -10.33 -1.12 12.40
CA THR A 115 -11.02 -0.33 13.44
C THR A 115 -11.02 1.17 13.12
N PHE A 116 -9.89 1.72 12.68
CA PHE A 116 -9.81 3.13 12.30
C PHE A 116 -10.62 3.43 11.04
N ALA A 117 -10.62 2.52 10.05
CA ALA A 117 -11.45 2.67 8.86
C ALA A 117 -12.96 2.65 9.20
N GLN A 118 -13.38 1.79 10.12
CA GLN A 118 -14.78 1.76 10.57
C GLN A 118 -15.18 3.01 11.35
N LYS A 119 -14.31 3.50 12.25
CA LYS A 119 -14.55 4.77 12.95
C LYS A 119 -14.65 5.97 12.00
N ALA A 120 -13.83 5.99 10.95
CA ALA A 120 -13.93 7.02 9.91
C ALA A 120 -15.29 6.97 9.21
N LYS A 121 -15.77 5.75 8.88
CA LYS A 121 -17.08 5.53 8.24
C LYS A 121 -18.23 5.95 9.15
N GLU A 122 -18.20 5.57 10.42
CA GLU A 122 -19.19 5.98 11.43
C GLU A 122 -19.22 7.50 11.63
N ALA A 123 -18.07 8.17 11.48
CA ALA A 123 -17.97 9.63 11.50
C ALA A 123 -18.41 10.32 10.20
N GLY A 124 -18.94 9.57 9.22
CA GLY A 124 -19.42 10.10 7.94
C GLY A 124 -18.30 10.49 6.97
N GLN A 125 -17.07 10.02 7.18
CA GLN A 125 -15.98 10.25 6.23
C GLN A 125 -16.09 9.27 5.07
N ASN A 126 -15.64 9.67 3.87
CA ASN A 126 -15.46 8.73 2.77
C ASN A 126 -14.31 7.77 3.11
N THR A 127 -14.60 6.47 3.13
CA THR A 127 -13.64 5.40 3.43
C THR A 127 -13.45 4.41 2.28
N ASP A 128 -14.05 4.65 1.12
CA ASP A 128 -14.09 3.69 0.02
C ASP A 128 -12.68 3.30 -0.45
N GLU A 129 -11.79 4.29 -0.64
CA GLU A 129 -10.42 4.03 -1.08
C GLU A 129 -9.61 3.24 -0.05
N ILE A 130 -9.74 3.54 1.25
CA ILE A 130 -9.01 2.80 2.28
C ILE A 130 -9.59 1.39 2.47
N MET A 131 -10.91 1.21 2.36
CA MET A 131 -11.51 -0.12 2.39
C MET A 131 -11.06 -0.96 1.19
N ALA A 132 -11.00 -0.38 -0.02
CA ALA A 132 -10.45 -1.05 -1.20
C ALA A 132 -8.98 -1.48 -1.00
N LYS A 133 -8.14 -0.61 -0.42
CA LYS A 133 -6.74 -0.94 -0.09
C LYS A 133 -6.62 -2.04 0.96
N ILE A 134 -7.47 -2.02 1.99
CA ILE A 134 -7.50 -3.10 3.01
C ILE A 134 -7.88 -4.43 2.34
N ALA A 135 -8.90 -4.44 1.47
CA ALA A 135 -9.29 -5.62 0.72
C ALA A 135 -8.15 -6.14 -0.17
N GLU A 136 -7.48 -5.27 -0.92
CA GLU A 136 -6.34 -5.65 -1.77
C GLU A 136 -5.20 -6.26 -0.95
N ASN A 137 -4.80 -5.59 0.12
CA ASN A 137 -3.68 -6.02 0.94
C ASN A 137 -3.99 -7.34 1.67
N THR A 138 -5.20 -7.50 2.22
CA THR A 138 -5.60 -8.75 2.88
C THR A 138 -5.66 -9.95 1.94
N LEU A 139 -6.02 -9.75 0.68
CA LEU A 139 -5.93 -10.80 -0.34
C LEU A 139 -4.48 -11.16 -0.64
N ARG A 140 -3.60 -10.17 -0.76
CA ARG A 140 -2.15 -10.38 -0.93
C ARG A 140 -1.52 -11.10 0.27
N HIS A 141 -1.96 -10.77 1.48
CA HIS A 141 -1.46 -11.40 2.71
C HIS A 141 -1.73 -12.90 2.78
N GLN A 142 -2.79 -13.40 2.12
CA GLN A 142 -3.16 -14.81 2.17
C GLN A 142 -2.02 -15.72 1.71
N ALA A 143 -1.38 -15.39 0.60
CA ALA A 143 -0.29 -16.21 0.06
C ALA A 143 0.90 -16.31 1.03
N VAL A 144 1.21 -15.23 1.75
CA VAL A 144 2.24 -15.22 2.80
C VAL A 144 1.80 -16.00 4.03
N LEU A 145 0.57 -15.80 4.50
CA LEU A 145 0.04 -16.49 5.67
C LEU A 145 -0.05 -18.00 5.45
N PHE A 146 -0.43 -18.44 4.25
CA PHE A 146 -0.41 -19.85 3.85
C PHE A 146 1.00 -20.43 3.87
N ARG A 147 1.97 -19.72 3.29
CA ARG A 147 3.37 -20.15 3.33
C ARG A 147 3.89 -20.26 4.76
N VAL A 148 3.58 -19.28 5.59
CA VAL A 148 3.94 -19.26 7.01
C VAL A 148 3.31 -20.45 7.72
N TYR A 149 2.04 -20.75 7.48
CA TYR A 149 1.34 -21.89 8.06
C TYR A 149 2.05 -23.23 7.76
N GLU A 150 2.57 -23.40 6.54
CA GLU A 150 3.26 -24.62 6.13
C GLU A 150 4.64 -24.80 6.78
N GLN A 151 5.26 -23.71 7.23
CA GLN A 151 6.64 -23.70 7.72
C GLN A 151 6.74 -23.69 9.25
N VAL A 152 5.69 -23.24 9.94
CA VAL A 152 5.71 -23.16 11.40
C VAL A 152 5.53 -24.54 12.06
N PRO A 153 6.07 -24.75 13.27
CA PRO A 153 5.79 -25.92 14.09
C PRO A 153 4.28 -26.07 14.38
N GLU A 154 3.86 -27.28 14.72
CA GLU A 154 2.46 -27.62 14.97
C GLU A 154 1.85 -26.72 16.06
N GLU A 155 2.63 -26.40 17.10
CA GLU A 155 2.24 -25.56 18.22
C GLU A 155 1.90 -24.12 17.82
N ALA A 156 2.38 -23.65 16.67
CA ALA A 156 2.16 -22.30 16.16
C ALA A 156 1.09 -22.23 15.05
N LYS A 157 0.66 -23.37 14.49
CA LYS A 157 -0.29 -23.41 13.37
C LYS A 157 -1.64 -22.76 13.70
N GLU A 158 -2.16 -22.98 14.91
CA GLU A 158 -3.44 -22.39 15.34
C GLU A 158 -3.41 -20.86 15.27
N ALA A 159 -2.33 -20.24 15.75
CA ALA A 159 -2.18 -18.79 15.70
C ALA A 159 -2.10 -18.24 14.26
N ILE A 160 -1.51 -19.00 13.34
CA ILE A 160 -1.48 -18.63 11.92
C ILE A 160 -2.86 -18.83 11.28
N GLN A 161 -3.57 -19.89 11.64
CA GLN A 161 -4.93 -20.12 11.18
C GLN A 161 -5.87 -18.98 11.59
N SER A 162 -5.81 -18.52 12.85
CA SER A 162 -6.56 -17.33 13.27
C SER A 162 -6.19 -16.10 12.45
N ALA A 163 -4.91 -15.92 12.10
CA ALA A 163 -4.47 -14.80 11.28
C ALA A 163 -5.01 -14.87 9.84
N ILE A 164 -5.08 -16.07 9.25
CA ILE A 164 -5.72 -16.35 7.95
C ILE A 164 -7.20 -15.97 8.02
N GLU A 165 -7.93 -16.55 8.98
CA GLU A 165 -9.37 -16.33 9.16
C GLU A 165 -9.69 -14.84 9.36
N ASN A 166 -8.98 -14.17 10.26
CA ASN A 166 -9.15 -12.75 10.52
C ASN A 166 -8.88 -11.90 9.27
N SER A 167 -7.83 -12.25 8.50
CA SER A 167 -7.49 -11.52 7.29
C SER A 167 -8.52 -11.74 6.17
N LEU A 168 -9.11 -12.92 6.05
CA LEU A 168 -10.17 -13.19 5.07
C LEU A 168 -11.48 -12.53 5.46
N HIS A 169 -11.82 -12.55 6.75
CA HIS A 169 -13.01 -11.86 7.24
C HIS A 169 -12.89 -10.35 7.03
N GLY A 170 -11.74 -9.75 7.34
CA GLY A 170 -11.55 -8.33 7.07
C GLY A 170 -11.45 -7.99 5.58
N HIS A 171 -10.99 -8.92 4.73
CA HIS A 171 -11.08 -8.78 3.27
C HIS A 171 -12.54 -8.65 2.82
N GLU A 172 -13.39 -9.58 3.27
CA GLU A 172 -14.83 -9.59 2.99
C GLU A 172 -15.49 -8.30 3.46
N GLN A 173 -15.32 -7.95 4.74
CA GLN A 173 -15.95 -6.76 5.31
C GLN A 173 -15.47 -5.47 4.65
N ALA A 174 -14.20 -5.41 4.24
CA ALA A 174 -13.66 -4.27 3.53
C ALA A 174 -14.28 -4.15 2.14
N LEU A 175 -14.39 -5.25 1.39
CA LEU A 175 -15.14 -5.27 0.13
C LEU A 175 -16.58 -4.83 0.35
N GLU A 176 -17.23 -5.31 1.42
CA GLU A 176 -18.60 -4.96 1.77
C GLU A 176 -18.77 -3.47 2.12
N ALA A 177 -17.74 -2.86 2.68
CA ALA A 177 -17.82 -1.48 3.11
C ALA A 177 -17.76 -0.46 1.96
N ILE A 178 -17.30 -0.87 0.77
CA ILE A 178 -17.16 -0.02 -0.43
C ILE A 178 -18.54 0.29 -1.01
N SER A 179 -18.80 1.57 -1.29
CA SER A 179 -20.02 2.07 -1.93
C SER A 179 -20.08 1.72 -3.43
N GLN A 180 -21.29 1.57 -3.98
CA GLN A 180 -21.46 1.30 -5.41
C GLN A 180 -20.91 2.44 -6.28
N GLU A 181 -21.11 3.68 -5.85
CA GLU A 181 -20.56 4.87 -6.52
C GLU A 181 -19.03 4.82 -6.65
N ALA A 182 -18.34 4.37 -5.58
CA ALA A 182 -16.89 4.24 -5.61
C ALA A 182 -16.41 3.12 -6.53
N VAL A 183 -17.18 2.04 -6.68
CA VAL A 183 -16.85 0.97 -7.65
C VAL A 183 -16.79 1.54 -9.07
N GLU A 184 -17.75 2.38 -9.42
CA GLU A 184 -17.85 2.99 -10.75
C GLU A 184 -16.80 4.10 -10.97
N ASN A 185 -16.52 4.92 -9.95
CA ASN A 185 -15.82 6.22 -10.16
C ASN A 185 -14.55 6.45 -9.32
N GLY A 186 -14.11 5.48 -8.51
CA GLY A 186 -12.99 5.74 -7.57
C GLY A 186 -12.02 4.59 -7.34
N VAL A 187 -12.51 3.36 -7.19
CA VAL A 187 -11.67 2.21 -6.76
C VAL A 187 -11.65 1.06 -7.77
N GLY A 188 -12.20 1.25 -8.97
CA GLY A 188 -12.29 0.22 -10.01
C GLY A 188 -10.96 -0.48 -10.31
N GLU A 189 -9.87 0.28 -10.39
CA GLU A 189 -8.53 -0.30 -10.64
C GLU A 189 -8.02 -1.16 -9.47
N ILE A 190 -8.33 -0.80 -8.22
CA ILE A 190 -7.98 -1.64 -7.05
C ILE A 190 -8.79 -2.94 -7.09
N LEU A 191 -10.09 -2.84 -7.39
CA LEU A 191 -10.98 -4.00 -7.49
C LEU A 191 -10.59 -4.93 -8.64
N ARG A 192 -10.13 -4.37 -9.77
CA ARG A 192 -9.58 -5.13 -10.90
C ARG A 192 -8.38 -5.97 -10.45
N ARG A 193 -7.42 -5.38 -9.74
CA ARG A 193 -6.25 -6.12 -9.20
C ARG A 193 -6.64 -7.21 -8.19
N ILE A 194 -7.67 -6.97 -7.38
CA ILE A 194 -8.23 -7.98 -6.48
C ILE A 194 -8.78 -9.15 -7.29
N GLU A 195 -9.58 -8.86 -8.31
CA GLU A 195 -10.19 -9.87 -9.17
C GLU A 195 -9.15 -10.67 -9.95
N GLU A 196 -8.12 -10.03 -10.48
CA GLU A 196 -7.00 -10.71 -11.16
C GLU A 196 -6.24 -11.68 -10.25
N ARG A 197 -6.06 -11.31 -8.97
CA ARG A 197 -5.31 -12.12 -8.00
C ARG A 197 -6.15 -13.23 -7.37
N ARG A 198 -7.47 -13.06 -7.35
CA ARG A 198 -8.40 -13.95 -6.65
C ARG A 198 -8.26 -15.44 -7.07
N PRO A 199 -8.23 -15.81 -8.37
CA PRO A 199 -8.12 -17.21 -8.78
C PRO A 199 -6.88 -17.92 -8.22
N ALA A 200 -5.74 -17.24 -8.19
CA ALA A 200 -4.50 -17.82 -7.65
C ALA A 200 -4.59 -18.09 -6.13
N VAL A 201 -5.31 -17.24 -5.40
CA VAL A 201 -5.56 -17.45 -3.96
C VAL A 201 -6.54 -18.60 -3.74
N GLU A 202 -7.61 -18.68 -4.54
CA GLU A 202 -8.57 -19.80 -4.49
C GLU A 202 -7.91 -21.14 -4.81
N GLU A 203 -7.08 -21.19 -5.85
CA GLU A 203 -6.32 -22.38 -6.21
C GLU A 203 -5.42 -22.82 -5.04
N ARG A 204 -4.71 -21.87 -4.40
CA ARG A 204 -3.86 -22.18 -3.26
C ARG A 204 -4.66 -22.70 -2.06
N ILE A 205 -5.84 -22.15 -1.77
CA ILE A 205 -6.73 -22.65 -0.72
C ILE A 205 -7.15 -24.08 -1.02
N ASN A 206 -7.60 -24.36 -2.25
CA ASN A 206 -8.01 -25.70 -2.66
C ASN A 206 -6.87 -26.72 -2.51
N GLN A 207 -5.66 -26.38 -2.98
CA GLN A 207 -4.47 -27.23 -2.83
C GLN A 207 -4.15 -27.54 -1.36
N LEU A 208 -4.32 -26.57 -0.46
CA LEU A 208 -4.09 -26.76 0.98
C LEU A 208 -5.17 -27.65 1.60
N GLN A 209 -6.44 -27.45 1.24
CA GLN A 209 -7.56 -28.27 1.70
C GLN A 209 -7.45 -29.73 1.23
N GLU A 210 -7.04 -29.97 -0.02
CA GLU A 210 -6.76 -31.31 -0.54
C GLU A 210 -5.67 -32.05 0.25
N ARG A 211 -4.72 -31.29 0.82
CA ARG A 211 -3.68 -31.80 1.72
C ARG A 211 -4.14 -31.95 3.17
N GLY A 212 -5.42 -31.71 3.46
CA GLY A 212 -6.00 -31.80 4.79
C GLY A 212 -5.70 -30.60 5.69
N VAL A 213 -5.24 -29.48 5.12
CA VAL A 213 -5.00 -28.26 5.89
C VAL A 213 -6.33 -27.51 6.09
N PRO A 214 -6.74 -27.20 7.34
CA PRO A 214 -7.99 -26.49 7.62
C PRO A 214 -7.87 -25.00 7.30
N VAL A 215 -7.99 -24.65 6.02
CA VAL A 215 -8.06 -23.25 5.56
C VAL A 215 -9.50 -22.94 5.13
N PRO A 216 -10.10 -21.82 5.58
CA PRO A 216 -11.41 -21.39 5.09
C PRO A 216 -11.40 -21.04 3.60
N ASN A 217 -12.55 -21.17 2.93
CA ASN A 217 -12.73 -20.69 1.56
C ASN A 217 -12.65 -19.17 1.48
N LEU A 218 -12.32 -18.62 0.30
CA LEU A 218 -12.52 -17.20 0.08
C LEU A 218 -14.02 -16.86 0.21
N PRO A 219 -14.34 -15.71 0.81
CA PRO A 219 -15.69 -15.14 0.79
C PRO A 219 -16.26 -15.12 -0.63
N GLU A 220 -17.56 -15.38 -0.77
CA GLU A 220 -18.24 -15.36 -2.06
C GLU A 220 -18.12 -13.97 -2.70
N ARG A 221 -18.01 -13.91 -4.03
CA ARG A 221 -17.91 -12.61 -4.71
C ARG A 221 -19.15 -11.79 -4.36
N ARG A 222 -18.93 -10.56 -3.91
CA ARG A 222 -19.97 -9.55 -4.05
C ARG A 222 -20.38 -9.54 -5.51
N GLN A 223 -21.67 -9.75 -5.80
CA GLN A 223 -22.24 -9.44 -7.11
C GLN A 223 -22.19 -7.92 -7.30
N VAL A 224 -20.99 -7.41 -7.51
CA VAL A 224 -20.82 -6.13 -8.15
C VAL A 224 -21.43 -6.35 -9.52
N PRO A 225 -22.45 -5.59 -9.95
CA PRO A 225 -22.94 -5.71 -11.31
C PRO A 225 -21.75 -5.44 -12.21
N ALA A 226 -21.21 -6.52 -12.79
CA ALA A 226 -20.36 -6.44 -13.95
C ALA A 226 -21.30 -6.01 -15.08
N THR A 227 -21.61 -4.72 -15.15
CA THR A 227 -21.88 -4.15 -16.45
C THR A 227 -20.55 -4.28 -17.18
N GLU A 228 -20.50 -5.21 -18.12
CA GLU A 228 -19.36 -5.42 -19.03
C GLU A 228 -18.89 -4.08 -19.65
N GLU A 229 -19.80 -3.10 -19.75
CA GLU A 229 -19.55 -1.71 -20.15
C GLU A 229 -18.52 -0.95 -19.26
N GLY A 230 -18.40 -1.28 -17.97
CA GLY A 230 -17.47 -0.62 -17.04
C GLY A 230 -16.02 -1.12 -17.16
N LEU A 231 -15.82 -2.35 -17.64
CA LEU A 231 -14.49 -2.93 -17.85
C LEU A 231 -14.00 -2.68 -19.28
N GLU A 232 -14.89 -2.67 -20.29
CA GLU A 232 -14.54 -2.32 -21.68
C GLU A 232 -14.10 -0.85 -21.83
N SER A 233 -14.66 0.07 -21.04
CA SER A 233 -14.27 1.50 -21.08
C SER A 233 -12.87 1.77 -20.51
N LEU A 234 -12.34 0.87 -19.68
CA LEU A 234 -10.98 0.97 -19.13
C LEU A 234 -9.90 0.50 -20.13
N GLU A 235 -10.20 -0.46 -21.00
CA GLU A 235 -9.30 -0.88 -22.08
C GLU A 235 -9.27 0.13 -23.24
N GLN A 236 -10.39 0.80 -23.53
CA GLN A 236 -10.49 1.73 -24.66
C GLN A 236 -9.99 3.16 -24.36
N GLY A 237 -9.69 3.47 -23.09
CA GLY A 237 -9.37 4.83 -22.63
C GLY A 237 -7.89 5.18 -22.46
N ALA A 238 -6.94 4.27 -22.69
CA ALA A 238 -5.52 4.58 -22.56
C ALA A 238 -5.08 5.60 -23.64
N PRO A 239 -4.63 6.82 -23.29
CA PRO A 239 -4.16 7.78 -24.27
C PRO A 239 -2.87 7.24 -24.88
N LYS A 240 -2.91 6.88 -26.18
CA LYS A 240 -1.69 6.72 -26.96
C LYS A 240 -0.96 8.06 -26.95
N THR A 241 0.22 8.09 -26.35
CA THR A 241 1.18 9.19 -26.48
C THR A 241 1.32 9.55 -27.96
N PRO A 242 1.00 10.77 -28.41
CA PRO A 242 1.34 11.16 -29.77
C PRO A 242 2.85 11.39 -29.81
N ALA A 243 3.52 10.54 -30.57
CA ALA A 243 4.88 10.77 -31.01
C ALA A 243 4.97 12.14 -31.70
N ALA A 244 6.00 12.90 -31.34
CA ALA A 244 6.40 14.10 -32.04
C ALA A 244 6.65 13.78 -33.52
N GLN A 245 5.93 14.46 -34.43
CA GLN A 245 6.42 14.73 -35.78
C GLN A 245 6.09 16.16 -36.20
N ASP A 246 7.19 16.85 -36.39
CA ASP A 246 7.43 18.10 -37.08
C ASP A 246 6.89 18.08 -38.53
N GLN A 247 6.17 19.13 -38.93
CA GLN A 247 6.17 19.73 -40.27
C GLN A 247 5.25 20.97 -40.31
N ALA A 248 5.89 22.14 -40.50
CA ALA A 248 5.62 23.23 -41.45
C ALA A 248 4.16 23.52 -41.88
N GLU A 249 3.68 24.74 -42.15
CA GLU A 249 4.17 26.12 -42.21
C GLU A 249 2.92 26.98 -42.50
N SER A 250 2.99 28.28 -42.18
CA SER A 250 2.31 29.38 -42.88
C SER A 250 0.77 29.49 -42.80
N GLN A 251 0.28 30.43 -41.98
CA GLN A 251 -0.25 31.72 -42.48
C GLN A 251 -0.72 32.60 -41.31
N VAL A 252 -0.06 33.75 -41.17
CA VAL A 252 -0.55 34.91 -40.42
C VAL A 252 -1.42 35.74 -41.37
N PRO A 253 -2.52 36.32 -40.87
CA PRO A 253 -2.61 37.77 -40.98
C PRO A 253 -2.95 38.47 -39.66
N VAL A 254 -2.38 39.66 -39.57
CA VAL A 254 -2.37 40.65 -38.49
C VAL A 254 -3.70 41.42 -38.43
N GLY A 255 -4.15 41.74 -37.22
CA GLY A 255 -5.24 42.67 -36.89
C GLY A 255 -6.20 42.05 -35.87
N THR A 256 -6.43 42.56 -34.66
CA THR A 256 -6.50 43.95 -34.22
C THR A 256 -6.25 43.98 -32.71
N GLN A 257 -5.00 44.27 -32.33
CA GLN A 257 -4.63 44.55 -30.95
C GLN A 257 -4.87 46.04 -30.68
N ASN A 258 -6.14 46.50 -30.75
CA ASN A 258 -6.50 47.90 -30.54
C ASN A 258 -7.93 48.12 -30.02
N GLN A 259 -8.58 47.13 -29.41
CA GLN A 259 -9.92 47.32 -28.80
C GLN A 259 -9.98 47.09 -27.28
N ILE A 260 -8.88 46.70 -26.63
CA ILE A 260 -8.88 46.44 -25.18
C ILE A 260 -8.25 47.60 -24.38
N GLN A 261 -7.57 48.55 -25.04
CA GLN A 261 -6.96 49.70 -24.35
C GLN A 261 -7.87 50.94 -24.25
N GLU A 262 -9.02 50.96 -24.93
CA GLU A 262 -9.89 52.15 -24.94
C GLU A 262 -11.05 52.09 -23.93
N GLN A 263 -11.36 50.91 -23.36
CA GLN A 263 -12.40 50.77 -22.34
C GLN A 263 -11.93 50.98 -20.88
N ALA A 264 -10.64 51.22 -20.65
CA ALA A 264 -10.07 51.44 -19.31
C ALA A 264 -9.85 52.92 -18.95
N ARG A 265 -10.31 53.87 -19.77
CA ARG A 265 -10.11 55.32 -19.55
C ARG A 265 -11.35 56.14 -19.16
N GLU A 266 -12.55 55.54 -19.08
CA GLU A 266 -13.79 56.29 -18.81
C GLU A 266 -14.38 56.15 -17.39
N GLN A 267 -13.65 55.60 -16.41
CA GLN A 267 -14.15 55.54 -15.03
C GLN A 267 -13.17 56.14 -14.02
N ILE A 268 -12.95 57.46 -14.09
CA ILE A 268 -12.42 58.24 -12.97
C ILE A 268 -13.21 59.55 -12.85
N PRO A 269 -14.14 59.69 -11.90
CA PRO A 269 -14.65 61.00 -11.52
C PRO A 269 -13.70 61.66 -10.51
N ALA A 270 -13.26 62.88 -10.84
CA ALA A 270 -12.48 63.76 -9.99
C ALA A 270 -13.39 64.60 -9.07
N VAL A 271 -13.23 64.51 -7.75
CA VAL A 271 -13.62 65.51 -6.73
C VAL A 271 -12.75 65.20 -5.50
N GLY A 272 -11.98 66.08 -4.85
CA GLY A 272 -12.04 67.53 -4.64
C GLY A 272 -11.86 67.73 -3.13
N ARG A 273 -10.68 68.22 -2.70
CA ARG A 273 -10.38 68.62 -1.30
C ARG A 273 -11.29 69.80 -0.89
N PRO A 274 -11.54 69.98 0.42
CA PRO A 274 -10.62 70.77 1.24
C PRO A 274 -9.85 69.95 2.29
#